data_AF-A0A0F9QZW2-F1
#
_entry.id   AF-A0A0F9QZW2-F1
#
_cell.length_a   1.000
_cell.length_b   1.000
_cell.length_c   1.000
_cell.angle_alpha   90.00
_cell.angle_beta   90.00
_cell.angle_gamma   90.00
#
_symmetry.space_group_name_H-M   'P 1'
#
loop_
_entity.id
_entity.type
_entity.pdbx_description
1 polymer ?
#
loop_
_entity_poly.entity_id
_entity_poly.type
_entity_poly.pdbx_seq_one_letter_code
_entity_poly.pdbx_strand_id
1 'polypeptide(L)'
;MLGIDLGQYQDNTNAEELELWPWHLEALEAFFTICSQWRVIAVGARIMPIGLDYTAAQSGLQLAGLSVDAEMWGDIRTIEQGALAEIRRMM
;
A
#
# COMPACT_ATOMS: atom_id res chain seq x y z
N MET A 1 0.74 -27.23 -8.10
CA MET A 1 0.75 -25.82 -8.54
C MET A 1 -0.66 -25.52 -9.03
N LEU A 2 -1.45 -24.79 -8.25
CA LEU A 2 -2.82 -24.43 -8.63
C LEU A 2 -2.73 -23.37 -9.73
N GLY A 3 -2.75 -23.79 -10.99
CA GLY A 3 -2.79 -22.88 -12.14
C GLY A 3 -4.21 -22.35 -12.29
N ILE A 4 -4.40 -21.06 -12.04
CA ILE A 4 -5.64 -20.36 -12.40
C ILE A 4 -5.64 -20.22 -13.92
N ASP A 5 -6.71 -20.66 -14.57
CA ASP A 5 -6.93 -20.46 -16.01
C ASP A 5 -7.28 -18.99 -16.27
N LEU A 6 -6.29 -18.23 -16.72
CA LEU A 6 -6.45 -16.80 -17.03
C LEU A 6 -7.33 -16.55 -18.27
N GLY A 7 -7.62 -17.57 -19.09
CA GLY A 7 -8.51 -17.43 -20.25
C GLY A 7 -9.96 -17.11 -19.88
N GLN A 8 -10.32 -17.29 -18.60
CA GLN A 8 -11.63 -16.97 -18.04
C GLN A 8 -11.64 -15.65 -17.24
N TYR A 9 -10.50 -14.94 -17.13
CA TYR A 9 -10.44 -13.66 -16.43
C TYR A 9 -11.14 -12.59 -17.26
N GLN A 10 -12.40 -12.32 -16.93
CA GLN A 10 -13.07 -11.11 -17.37
C GLN A 10 -12.73 -10.00 -16.40
N ASP A 11 -11.94 -9.03 -16.86
CA ASP A 11 -11.73 -7.79 -16.10
C ASP A 11 -13.03 -7.00 -16.10
N ASN A 12 -13.78 -7.14 -15.02
CA ASN A 12 -15.05 -6.48 -14.74
C ASN A 12 -14.86 -5.33 -13.74
N THR A 13 -13.62 -4.93 -13.50
CA THR A 13 -13.29 -3.69 -12.83
C THR A 13 -13.55 -2.57 -13.83
N ASN A 14 -14.54 -1.72 -13.57
CA ASN A 14 -14.77 -0.48 -14.33
C ASN A 14 -13.70 0.56 -13.94
N ALA A 15 -12.45 0.11 -13.78
CA ALA A 15 -11.32 0.89 -13.35
C ALA A 15 -10.79 1.67 -14.54
N GLU A 16 -10.53 2.95 -14.34
CA GLU A 16 -9.77 3.73 -15.30
C GLU A 16 -8.40 3.06 -15.49
N GLU A 17 -7.94 2.97 -16.74
CA GLU A 17 -6.59 2.47 -17.02
C GLU A 17 -5.57 3.39 -16.32
N LEU A 18 -4.77 2.80 -15.43
CA LEU A 18 -3.72 3.48 -14.68
C LEU A 18 -2.36 3.08 -15.24
N GLU A 19 -1.56 4.07 -15.60
CA GLU A 19 -0.16 3.87 -15.97
C GLU A 19 0.75 4.13 -14.76
N LEU A 20 1.70 3.21 -14.53
CA LEU A 20 2.72 3.34 -13.51
C LEU A 20 4.09 3.44 -14.18
N TRP A 21 4.85 4.48 -13.83
CA TRP A 21 6.23 4.57 -14.29
C TRP A 21 7.08 3.45 -13.69
N PRO A 22 7.95 2.78 -14.48
CA PRO A 22 8.68 1.59 -14.03
C PRO A 22 9.47 1.77 -12.74
N TRP A 23 10.04 2.96 -12.52
CA TRP A 23 10.85 3.25 -11.33
C TRP A 23 10.03 3.38 -10.03
N HIS A 24 8.70 3.52 -10.11
CA HIS A 24 7.84 3.53 -8.91
C HIS A 24 7.26 2.15 -8.59
N LEU A 25 7.48 1.14 -9.44
CA LEU A 25 6.94 -0.20 -9.25
C LEU A 25 7.42 -0.84 -7.94
N GLU A 26 8.72 -0.79 -7.69
CA GLU A 26 9.30 -1.40 -6.48
C GLU A 26 8.75 -0.74 -5.20
N ALA A 27 8.60 0.59 -5.19
CA ALA A 27 8.03 1.31 -4.06
C ALA A 27 6.55 0.96 -3.85
N LEU A 28 5.78 0.74 -4.92
CA LEU A 28 4.39 0.32 -4.85
C LEU A 28 4.24 -1.10 -4.28
N GLU A 29 5.06 -2.04 -4.75
CA GLU A 29 5.07 -3.42 -4.24
C GLU A 29 5.49 -3.48 -2.77
N ALA A 30 6.51 -2.70 -2.40
CA ALA A 30 6.92 -2.56 -1.00
C ALA A 30 5.80 -1.95 -0.16
N PHE A 31 5.10 -0.92 -0.64
CA PHE A 31 3.94 -0.36 0.05
C PHE A 31 2.83 -1.41 0.23
N PHE A 32 2.48 -2.18 -0.81
CA PHE A 32 1.45 -3.23 -0.71
C PHE A 32 1.83 -4.34 0.27
N THR A 33 3.11 -4.60 0.48
CA THR A 33 3.59 -5.55 1.49
C THR A 33 3.21 -5.09 2.91
N ILE A 34 3.16 -3.78 3.17
CA ILE A 34 2.95 -3.19 4.51
C ILE A 34 1.65 -2.40 4.66
N CYS A 35 0.82 -2.28 3.62
CA CYS A 35 -0.34 -1.39 3.57
C CYS A 35 -1.46 -1.76 4.55
N SER A 36 -1.36 -2.88 5.26
CA SER A 36 -2.27 -3.27 6.34
C SER A 36 -1.87 -2.70 7.70
N GLN A 37 -0.65 -2.18 7.86
CA GLN A 37 -0.07 -1.81 9.15
C GLN A 37 -0.38 -0.35 9.52
N TRP A 38 -1.66 0.03 9.48
CA TRP A 38 -2.08 1.40 9.82
C TRP A 38 -2.06 1.65 11.33
N ARG A 39 -1.42 2.76 11.71
CA ARG A 39 -1.59 3.35 13.02
C ARG A 39 -2.91 4.12 13.06
N VAL A 40 -3.73 3.81 14.05
CA VAL A 40 -5.04 4.44 14.26
C VAL A 40 -5.11 5.16 15.60
N ILE A 41 -5.93 6.21 15.66
CA ILE A 41 -6.29 6.91 16.90
C ILE A 41 -7.80 6.93 17.07
N ALA A 42 -8.27 7.02 18.31
CA ALA A 42 -9.67 7.26 18.61
C ALA A 42 -9.91 8.77 18.82
N VAL A 43 -10.87 9.33 18.10
CA VAL A 43 -11.34 10.72 18.27
C VAL A 43 -12.84 10.66 18.53
N GLY A 44 -13.21 10.74 19.81
CA GLY A 44 -14.60 10.49 20.24
C GLY A 44 -15.02 9.05 19.93
N ALA A 45 -16.10 8.89 19.16
CA ALA A 45 -16.61 7.58 18.73
C ALA A 45 -16.02 7.09 17.39
N ARG A 46 -15.10 7.84 16.78
CA ARG A 46 -14.48 7.48 15.48
C ARG A 46 -13.08 6.93 15.68
N ILE A 47 -12.75 5.88 14.93
CA ILE A 47 -11.37 5.38 14.76
C ILE A 47 -10.86 5.98 13.46
N MET A 48 -9.69 6.61 13.48
CA MET A 48 -9.11 7.26 12.30
C MET A 48 -7.67 6.81 12.08
N PRO A 49 -7.29 6.41 10.86
CA PRO A 49 -5.89 6.20 10.51
C PRO A 49 -5.14 7.52 10.43
N ILE A 50 -3.90 7.51 10.91
CA ILE A 50 -3.00 8.68 10.90
C ILE A 50 -1.73 8.50 10.09
N GLY A 51 -1.47 7.27 9.62
CA GLY A 51 -0.27 6.87 8.90
C GLY A 51 0.01 5.39 9.16
N LEU A 52 1.00 4.83 8.48
CA LEU A 52 1.53 3.51 8.80
C LEU A 52 2.25 3.56 10.15
N ASP A 53 2.17 2.46 10.91
CA ASP A 53 3.08 2.22 12.00
C ASP A 53 4.45 1.86 11.42
N TYR A 54 5.39 2.79 11.45
CA TYR A 54 6.70 2.59 10.85
C TYR A 54 7.53 1.47 11.50
N THR A 55 7.26 1.11 12.76
CA THR A 55 7.94 -0.02 13.40
C THR A 55 7.40 -1.35 12.87
N ALA A 56 6.08 -1.47 12.75
CA ALA A 56 5.45 -2.65 12.17
C ALA A 56 5.75 -2.77 10.66
N ALA A 57 5.72 -1.66 9.93
CA ALA A 57 6.08 -1.59 8.52
C ALA A 57 7.53 -2.04 8.28
N GLN A 58 8.49 -1.53 9.07
CA GLN A 58 9.88 -1.97 8.98
C GLN A 58 10.02 -3.47 9.19
N SER A 59 9.28 -4.03 10.16
CA SER A 59 9.28 -5.48 10.42
C SER A 59 8.69 -6.26 9.24
N GLY A 60 7.60 -5.78 8.63
CA GLY A 60 6.99 -6.38 7.45
C GLY A 60 7.92 -6.39 6.23
N LEU A 61 8.61 -5.27 5.97
CA LEU A 61 9.60 -5.17 4.89
C LEU A 61 10.76 -6.16 5.11
N GLN A 62 11.27 -6.25 6.34
CA GLN A 62 12.34 -7.19 6.68
C GLN A 62 11.91 -8.65 6.49
N LEU A 63 10.70 -9.02 6.92
CA LEU A 63 10.16 -10.37 6.74
C LEU A 63 9.94 -10.73 5.27
N ALA A 64 9.65 -9.74 4.42
CA ALA A 64 9.57 -9.89 2.97
C ALA A 64 10.93 -9.93 2.27
N GLY A 65 12.04 -9.73 3.01
CA GLY A 65 13.39 -9.67 2.44
C GLY A 65 13.67 -8.40 1.63
N LEU A 66 12.87 -7.35 1.81
CA LEU A 66 13.01 -6.09 1.11
C LEU A 66 13.97 -5.15 1.86
N SER A 67 15.01 -4.68 1.17
CA SER A 67 15.89 -3.63 1.65
C SER A 67 15.45 -2.30 1.08
N VAL A 68 15.01 -1.38 1.94
CA VAL A 68 14.49 -0.06 1.56
C VAL A 68 15.52 1.00 1.92
N ASP A 69 15.99 1.75 0.92
CA ASP A 69 16.86 2.90 1.13
C ASP A 69 16.05 4.20 1.35
N ALA A 70 16.74 5.33 1.49
CA ALA A 70 16.09 6.61 1.77
C ALA A 70 15.22 7.13 0.62
N GLU A 71 15.57 6.82 -0.63
CA GLU A 71 14.84 7.25 -1.82
C GLU A 71 13.56 6.43 -1.96
N MET A 72 13.67 5.10 -1.90
CA MET A 72 12.54 4.19 -1.91
C MET A 72 11.59 4.43 -0.73
N TRP A 73 12.12 4.75 0.45
CA TRP A 73 11.29 5.17 1.58
C TRP A 73 10.53 6.47 1.33
N GLY A 74 11.14 7.42 0.61
CA GLY A 74 10.48 8.65 0.16
C GLY A 74 9.27 8.36 -0.73
N ASP A 75 9.43 7.44 -1.68
CA ASP A 75 8.35 7.03 -2.58
C ASP A 75 7.23 6.28 -1.85
N ILE A 76 7.57 5.35 -0.95
CA ILE A 76 6.60 4.64 -0.10
C ILE A 76 5.75 5.64 0.69
N ARG A 77 6.37 6.68 1.27
CA ARG A 77 5.61 7.71 2.00
C ARG A 77 4.74 8.57 1.10
N THR A 78 5.15 8.82 -0.14
CA THR A 78 4.30 9.51 -1.13
C THR A 78 3.03 8.71 -1.41
N ILE A 79 3.16 7.39 -1.61
CA ILE A 79 2.02 6.48 -1.79
C ILE A 79 1.14 6.45 -0.52
N GLU A 80 1.77 6.33 0.67
CA GLU A 80 1.07 6.35 1.96
C GLU A 80 0.18 7.59 2.11
N GLN A 81 0.66 8.78 1.77
CA GLN A 81 -0.12 10.01 1.89
C GLN A 81 -1.35 10.00 0.96
N GLY A 82 -1.19 9.52 -0.28
CA GLY A 82 -2.30 9.37 -1.21
C GLY A 82 -3.36 8.38 -0.70
N ALA A 83 -2.91 7.20 -0.26
CA ALA A 83 -3.80 6.18 0.30
C ALA A 83 -4.52 6.69 1.57
N LEU A 84 -3.81 7.37 2.46
CA LEU A 84 -4.37 7.92 3.69
C LEU A 84 -5.44 9.00 3.40
N ALA A 85 -5.20 9.86 2.41
CA ALA A 85 -6.17 10.86 1.99
C ALA A 85 -7.46 10.20 1.49
N GLU A 86 -7.34 9.13 0.70
CA GLU A 86 -8.49 8.42 0.16
C GLU A 86 -9.26 7.63 1.23
N ILE A 87 -8.56 6.94 2.13
CA ILE A 87 -9.20 6.27 3.28
C ILE A 87 -10.01 7.28 4.09
N ARG A 88 -9.45 8.45 4.37
CA ARG A 88 -10.16 9.51 5.10
C ARG A 88 -11.36 10.08 4.34
N ARG A 89 -11.31 10.10 3.00
CA ARG A 89 -12.43 10.55 2.16
C ARG A 89 -13.62 9.58 2.22
N MET A 90 -13.36 8.29 2.43
CA MET A 90 -14.38 7.23 2.46
C MET A 90 -15.04 7.00 3.84
N MET A 91 -14.51 7.58 4.93
CA MET A 91 -14.96 7.39 6.32
C MET A 91 -15.88 8.52 6.82
#